data_AF-A0A7V2EYP6-F1
#
_entry.id   AF-A0A7V2EYP6-F1
#
_cell.length_a   1.000
_cell.length_b   1.000
_cell.length_c   1.000
_cell.angle_alpha   90.00
_cell.angle_beta   90.00
_cell.angle_gamma   90.00
#
_symmetry.space_group_name_H-M   'P 1'
#
loop_
_entity.id
_entity.type
_entity.pdbx_description
1 polymer ?
#
loop_
_entity_poly.entity_id
_entity_poly.type
_entity_poly.pdbx_seq_one_letter_code
_entity_poly.pdbx_strand_id
1 'polypeptide(L)'
;MGLLVDGKWLNQWYDTKASEGKFERKSAQFRNWVTADGSPGPSGKGGFAAEPGRYHLYVSHACPWAHRTMIFRSLKGLEQAITVSVVNWFMGDDGWHFGAGDGVVDDAINGAGFLHQVYTAADPDYSGRVTVPVLWDKQQNTIVCNESSEIIRMFNSAFDGVGAATGDYYPQALRPEIDALNKVVYDTLNNGV
;
A
#
# COMPACT_ATOMS: atom_id res chain seq x y z
N MET A 1 -10.78 10.52 -9.80
CA MET A 1 -9.46 10.03 -9.38
C MET A 1 -8.43 10.97 -9.97
N GLY A 2 -7.95 11.90 -9.14
CA GLY A 2 -6.91 12.86 -9.50
C GLY A 2 -5.50 12.29 -9.37
N LEU A 3 -4.53 13.19 -9.38
CA LEU A 3 -3.12 12.92 -9.14
C LEU A 3 -2.46 14.12 -8.46
N LEU A 4 -1.30 13.90 -7.85
CA LEU A 4 -0.40 14.96 -7.47
C LEU A 4 0.53 15.30 -8.64
N VAL A 5 0.78 16.60 -8.84
CA VAL A 5 1.83 17.13 -9.72
C VAL A 5 2.58 18.19 -8.92
N ASP A 6 3.86 17.94 -8.69
CA ASP A 6 4.77 18.77 -7.87
C ASP A 6 4.12 19.13 -6.52
N GLY A 7 3.60 18.11 -5.82
CA GLY A 7 2.95 18.25 -4.52
C GLY A 7 1.54 18.85 -4.54
N LYS A 8 1.01 19.24 -5.69
CA LYS A 8 -0.31 19.87 -5.81
C LYS A 8 -1.35 18.91 -6.35
N TRP A 9 -2.49 18.83 -5.68
CA TRP A 9 -3.60 17.98 -6.11
C TRP A 9 -4.26 18.53 -7.37
N LEU A 10 -4.41 17.68 -8.37
CA LEU A 10 -5.14 17.96 -9.59
C LEU A 10 -6.23 16.90 -9.78
N ASN A 11 -7.49 17.35 -9.82
CA ASN A 11 -8.63 16.49 -10.16
C ASN A 11 -8.66 16.22 -11.67
N GLN A 12 -7.72 15.40 -12.16
CA GLN A 12 -7.65 14.99 -13.56
C GLN A 12 -7.78 13.47 -13.69
N TRP A 13 -8.82 13.05 -14.42
CA TRP A 13 -9.10 11.65 -14.71
C TRP A 13 -8.05 11.03 -15.64
N TYR A 14 -8.03 9.70 -15.73
CA TYR A 14 -7.18 8.97 -16.68
C TYR A 14 -7.43 9.43 -18.12
N ASP A 15 -6.36 9.70 -18.86
CA ASP A 15 -6.44 9.88 -20.31
C ASP A 15 -6.63 8.52 -20.98
N THR A 16 -7.86 8.03 -20.98
CA THR A 16 -8.25 6.80 -21.66
C THR A 16 -8.30 6.97 -23.18
N LYS A 17 -8.22 8.20 -23.70
CA LYS A 17 -8.14 8.44 -25.15
C LYS A 17 -6.77 8.06 -25.69
N ALA A 18 -5.71 8.32 -24.94
CA ALA A 18 -4.35 7.92 -25.31
C ALA A 18 -4.12 6.39 -25.31
N SER A 19 -4.97 5.62 -24.61
CA SER A 19 -4.83 4.16 -24.43
C SER A 19 -5.96 3.35 -25.08
N GLU A 20 -6.71 3.93 -26.03
CA GLU A 20 -7.85 3.25 -26.71
C GLU A 20 -8.89 2.67 -25.74
N GLY A 21 -9.11 3.32 -24.60
CA GLY A 21 -10.05 2.85 -23.57
C GLY A 21 -9.47 1.85 -22.56
N LYS A 22 -8.21 1.42 -22.71
CA LYS A 22 -7.56 0.53 -21.74
C LYS A 22 -7.16 1.27 -20.47
N PHE A 23 -7.44 0.66 -19.32
CA PHE A 23 -6.93 1.13 -18.04
C PHE A 23 -5.46 0.71 -17.88
N GLU A 24 -4.54 1.68 -17.97
CA GLU A 24 -3.12 1.47 -17.71
C GLU A 24 -2.73 2.01 -16.33
N ARG A 25 -2.34 1.11 -15.44
CA ARG A 25 -1.85 1.46 -14.10
C ARG A 25 -0.40 1.95 -14.20
N LYS A 26 -0.14 3.19 -13.80
CA LYS A 26 1.23 3.68 -13.59
C LYS A 26 1.87 2.96 -12.39
N SER A 27 3.15 2.61 -12.52
CA SER A 27 3.92 1.90 -11.49
C SER A 27 3.95 2.67 -10.15
N ALA A 28 3.86 1.93 -9.05
CA ALA A 28 4.11 2.45 -7.70
C ALA A 28 5.54 3.01 -7.59
N GLN A 29 5.68 4.19 -6.97
CA GLN A 29 6.95 4.91 -6.85
C GLN A 29 7.67 4.63 -5.52
N PHE A 30 6.92 4.41 -4.44
CA PHE A 30 7.50 3.99 -3.16
C PHE A 30 7.61 2.46 -3.15
N ARG A 31 8.86 1.98 -3.19
CA ARG A 31 9.20 0.56 -3.40
C ARG A 31 10.29 0.08 -2.42
N ASN A 32 10.35 0.67 -1.23
CA ASN A 32 11.23 0.19 -0.16
C ASN A 32 10.63 -1.04 0.51
N TRP A 33 11.44 -1.79 1.25
CA TRP A 33 11.04 -3.04 1.87
C TRP A 33 11.28 -3.03 3.37
N VAL A 34 10.30 -3.52 4.13
CA VAL A 34 10.53 -3.95 5.51
C VAL A 34 11.22 -5.32 5.47
N THR A 35 12.36 -5.43 6.12
CA THR A 35 13.14 -6.67 6.27
C THR A 35 13.37 -6.94 7.76
N ALA A 36 13.73 -8.18 8.11
CA ALA A 36 13.89 -8.55 9.52
C ALA A 36 14.95 -7.70 10.25
N ASP A 37 16.00 -7.28 9.55
CA ASP A 37 17.14 -6.54 10.10
C ASP A 37 17.26 -5.10 9.59
N GLY A 38 16.37 -4.68 8.68
CA GLY A 38 16.42 -3.37 8.05
C GLY A 38 17.42 -3.26 6.89
N SER A 39 18.02 -4.37 6.45
CA SER A 39 18.75 -4.41 5.18
C SER A 39 17.84 -4.03 3.99
N PRO A 40 18.38 -3.49 2.88
CA PRO A 40 17.60 -3.22 1.69
C PRO A 40 16.93 -4.49 1.13
N GLY A 41 15.68 -4.37 0.67
CA GLY A 41 15.03 -5.43 -0.11
C GLY A 41 15.44 -5.42 -1.59
N PRO A 42 14.69 -6.13 -2.45
CA PRO A 42 14.93 -6.16 -3.89
C PRO A 42 14.88 -4.79 -4.60
N SER A 43 14.27 -3.79 -3.97
CA SER A 43 14.17 -2.41 -4.49
C SER A 43 14.22 -1.39 -3.36
N GLY A 44 14.41 -0.12 -3.74
CA GLY A 44 14.44 0.99 -2.80
C GLY A 44 15.68 1.00 -1.91
N LYS A 45 15.58 1.67 -0.76
CA LYS A 45 16.63 1.77 0.25
C LYS A 45 16.31 0.89 1.46
N GLY A 46 17.34 0.56 2.25
CA GLY A 46 17.20 -0.08 3.55
C GLY A 46 16.83 0.91 4.66
N GLY A 47 16.96 0.47 5.91
CA GLY A 47 16.64 1.23 7.12
C GLY A 47 15.25 0.93 7.71
N PHE A 48 14.54 -0.07 7.18
CA PHE A 48 13.19 -0.44 7.60
C PHE A 48 13.20 -1.84 8.24
N ALA A 49 13.64 -1.91 9.50
CA ALA A 49 13.65 -3.16 10.26
C ALA A 49 12.26 -3.49 10.81
N ALA A 50 11.90 -4.77 10.77
CA ALA A 50 10.62 -5.27 11.27
C ALA A 50 10.49 -5.07 12.79
N GLU A 51 9.91 -3.95 13.19
CA GLU A 51 9.70 -3.56 14.58
C GLU A 51 8.20 -3.44 14.87
N PRO A 52 7.64 -4.25 15.81
CA PRO A 52 6.24 -4.12 16.20
C PRO A 52 5.93 -2.71 16.71
N GLY A 53 4.84 -2.13 16.21
CA GLY A 53 4.41 -0.78 16.59
C GLY A 53 5.09 0.35 15.82
N ARG A 54 6.07 0.08 14.93
CA ARG A 54 6.70 1.10 14.08
C ARG A 54 5.87 1.48 12.86
N TYR A 55 5.19 0.51 12.26
CA TYR A 55 4.54 0.69 10.96
C TYR A 55 3.04 0.99 11.07
N HIS A 56 2.54 1.69 10.07
CA HIS A 56 1.12 2.02 9.92
C HIS A 56 0.65 1.75 8.50
N LEU A 57 -0.59 1.33 8.32
CA LEU A 57 -1.15 0.96 7.03
C LEU A 57 -2.40 1.80 6.72
N TYR A 58 -2.39 2.52 5.61
CA TYR A 58 -3.58 3.20 5.09
C TYR A 58 -4.27 2.33 4.05
N VAL A 59 -5.57 2.07 4.23
CA VAL A 59 -6.36 1.17 3.36
C VAL A 59 -7.73 1.75 3.04
N SER A 60 -8.37 1.18 2.03
CA SER A 60 -9.82 1.29 1.83
C SER A 60 -10.43 -0.11 1.83
N HIS A 61 -11.53 -0.31 2.55
CA HIS A 61 -12.28 -1.57 2.51
C HIS A 61 -12.87 -1.87 1.12
N ALA A 62 -13.06 -0.85 0.28
CA ALA A 62 -13.57 -1.00 -1.08
C ALA A 62 -12.49 -1.42 -2.09
N CYS A 63 -11.20 -1.35 -1.74
CA CYS A 63 -10.11 -1.60 -2.68
C CYS A 63 -9.56 -3.04 -2.56
N PRO A 64 -9.62 -3.88 -3.61
CA PRO A 64 -9.13 -5.25 -3.54
C PRO A 64 -7.61 -5.34 -3.33
N TRP A 65 -6.83 -4.36 -3.80
CA TRP A 65 -5.39 -4.30 -3.57
C TRP A 65 -5.05 -4.05 -2.10
N ALA A 66 -5.78 -3.13 -1.45
CA ALA A 66 -5.64 -2.87 -0.02
C ALA A 66 -6.21 -4.01 0.83
N HIS A 67 -7.25 -4.69 0.35
CA HIS A 67 -7.81 -5.84 1.06
C HIS A 67 -6.79 -6.98 1.22
N ARG A 68 -5.90 -7.20 0.24
CA ARG A 68 -4.83 -8.21 0.34
C ARG A 68 -3.92 -7.98 1.53
N THR A 69 -3.55 -6.72 1.80
CA THR A 69 -2.66 -6.39 2.92
C THR A 69 -3.38 -6.57 4.26
N MET A 70 -4.69 -6.29 4.32
CA MET A 70 -5.52 -6.57 5.50
C MET A 70 -5.65 -8.08 5.78
N ILE A 71 -5.82 -8.89 4.73
CA ILE A 71 -5.85 -10.36 4.84
C ILE A 71 -4.52 -10.88 5.39
N PHE A 72 -3.39 -10.47 4.81
CA PHE A 72 -2.07 -10.88 5.32
C PHE A 72 -1.80 -10.39 6.73
N ARG A 73 -2.22 -9.16 7.07
CA ARG A 73 -2.14 -8.62 8.44
C ARG A 73 -2.86 -9.53 9.42
N SER A 74 -4.04 -10.05 9.08
CA SER A 74 -4.79 -10.96 9.95
C SER A 74 -4.22 -12.38 9.97
N LEU A 75 -3.90 -12.95 8.81
CA LEU A 75 -3.30 -14.28 8.70
C LEU A 75 -1.95 -14.40 9.44
N LYS A 76 -1.19 -13.31 9.52
CA LYS A 76 0.10 -13.25 10.21
C LYS A 76 0.00 -12.69 11.63
N GLY A 77 -1.20 -12.43 12.15
CA GLY A 77 -1.39 -11.94 13.53
C GLY A 77 -0.72 -10.59 13.80
N LEU A 78 -0.66 -9.71 12.80
CA LEU A 78 0.07 -8.44 12.86
C LEU A 78 -0.78 -7.28 13.37
N GLU A 79 -1.94 -7.54 13.97
CA GLU A 79 -2.90 -6.49 14.29
C GLU A 79 -2.37 -5.48 15.29
N GLN A 80 -1.61 -5.96 16.28
CA GLN A 80 -0.95 -5.11 17.28
C GLN A 80 0.36 -4.50 16.77
N ALA A 81 1.04 -5.17 15.84
CA ALA A 81 2.31 -4.71 15.29
C ALA A 81 2.13 -3.59 14.26
N ILE A 82 1.04 -3.62 13.50
CA ILE A 82 0.77 -2.70 12.39
C ILE A 82 -0.61 -2.08 12.59
N THR A 83 -0.61 -0.81 13.00
CA THR A 83 -1.82 0.01 13.13
C THR A 83 -2.40 0.35 11.75
N VAL A 84 -3.69 0.68 11.69
CA VAL A 84 -4.41 0.90 10.42
C VAL A 84 -5.27 2.17 10.51
N SER A 85 -5.29 2.95 9.43
CA SER A 85 -6.32 3.97 9.15
C SER A 85 -7.08 3.56 7.88
N VAL A 86 -8.38 3.86 7.86
CA VAL A 86 -9.28 3.43 6.79
C VAL A 86 -9.92 4.65 6.17
N VAL A 87 -9.58 4.92 4.91
CA VAL A 87 -10.19 6.03 4.15
C VAL A 87 -11.64 5.72 3.83
N ASN A 88 -12.43 6.77 3.63
CA ASN A 88 -13.81 6.69 3.19
C ASN A 88 -13.90 5.95 1.84
N TRP A 89 -14.92 5.11 1.69
CA TRP A 89 -15.18 4.35 0.48
C TRP A 89 -15.55 5.26 -0.71
N PHE A 90 -16.14 6.42 -0.43
CA PHE A 90 -16.43 7.44 -1.44
C PHE A 90 -15.19 8.32 -1.65
N MET A 91 -14.64 8.33 -2.86
CA MET A 91 -13.43 9.13 -3.18
C MET A 91 -13.71 10.60 -3.52
N GLY A 92 -14.92 10.96 -3.98
CA GLY A 92 -15.20 12.31 -4.46
C GLY A 92 -14.16 12.87 -5.45
N ASP A 93 -14.05 14.21 -5.47
CA ASP A 93 -13.16 14.97 -6.36
C ASP A 93 -11.70 15.07 -5.84
N ASP A 94 -11.54 15.06 -4.52
CA ASP A 94 -10.24 15.20 -3.84
C ASP A 94 -9.55 13.85 -3.56
N GLY A 95 -10.16 12.75 -4.02
CA GLY A 95 -9.63 11.41 -3.86
C GLY A 95 -9.85 10.85 -2.45
N TRP A 96 -9.08 9.82 -2.10
CA TRP A 96 -9.23 9.14 -0.83
C TRP A 96 -9.13 10.11 0.36
N HIS A 97 -10.12 10.09 1.24
CA HIS A 97 -10.24 11.03 2.35
C HIS A 97 -10.64 10.36 3.67
N PHE A 98 -10.41 11.04 4.79
CA PHE A 98 -10.73 10.56 6.14
C PHE A 98 -12.00 11.20 6.72
N GLY A 99 -12.78 11.90 5.89
CA GLY A 99 -14.11 12.41 6.26
C GLY A 99 -15.06 11.29 6.74
N ALA A 100 -15.95 11.65 7.67
CA ALA A 100 -16.85 10.72 8.37
C ALA A 100 -17.61 9.79 7.42
N GLY A 101 -17.73 8.53 7.82
CA GLY A 101 -18.42 7.49 7.07
C GLY A 101 -18.35 6.16 7.82
N ASP A 102 -19.19 5.21 7.42
CA ASP A 102 -19.18 3.88 8.02
C ASP A 102 -17.85 3.16 7.74
N GLY A 103 -17.29 2.53 8.77
CA GLY A 103 -15.99 1.85 8.72
C GLY A 103 -14.77 2.75 8.53
N VAL A 104 -14.91 4.08 8.52
CA VAL A 104 -13.78 5.02 8.45
C VAL A 104 -13.03 5.00 9.77
N VAL A 105 -11.70 4.94 9.68
CA VAL A 105 -10.78 5.13 10.81
C VAL A 105 -9.88 6.30 10.43
N ASP A 106 -9.93 7.35 11.22
CA ASP A 106 -9.20 8.59 10.99
C ASP A 106 -7.68 8.41 11.05
N ASP A 107 -6.96 9.33 10.41
CA ASP A 107 -5.51 9.32 10.41
C ASP A 107 -4.95 9.91 11.70
N ALA A 108 -4.70 9.05 12.69
CA ALA A 108 -4.04 9.44 13.94
C ALA A 108 -2.52 9.67 13.81
N ILE A 109 -1.92 9.41 12.64
CA ILE A 109 -0.47 9.49 12.44
C ILE A 109 -0.06 10.85 11.88
N ASN A 110 -0.67 11.29 10.78
CA ASN A 110 -0.38 12.60 10.19
C ASN A 110 -1.49 13.63 10.43
N GLY A 111 -2.65 13.22 10.98
CA GLY A 111 -3.80 14.11 11.13
C GLY A 111 -4.36 14.57 9.77
N ALA A 112 -4.16 13.78 8.71
CA ALA A 112 -4.56 14.15 7.37
C ALA A 112 -6.08 14.11 7.20
N GLY A 113 -6.63 15.10 6.48
CA GLY A 113 -8.00 15.04 5.96
C GLY A 113 -8.10 14.21 4.68
N PHE A 114 -7.02 14.15 3.89
CA PHE A 114 -6.95 13.47 2.61
C PHE A 114 -5.66 12.64 2.47
N LEU A 115 -5.74 11.49 1.80
CA LEU A 115 -4.60 10.60 1.61
C LEU A 115 -3.47 11.26 0.80
N HIS A 116 -3.79 12.18 -0.12
CA HIS A 116 -2.75 12.89 -0.87
C HIS A 116 -1.86 13.74 0.04
N GLN A 117 -2.36 14.17 1.21
CA GLN A 117 -1.57 14.89 2.21
C GLN A 117 -0.51 13.98 2.85
N VAL A 118 -0.82 12.68 3.03
CA VAL A 118 0.16 11.67 3.48
C VAL A 118 1.28 11.50 2.46
N TYR A 119 0.97 11.53 1.16
CA TYR A 119 1.98 11.48 0.10
C TYR A 119 2.87 12.73 0.13
N THR A 120 2.29 13.93 0.23
CA THR A 120 3.07 15.17 0.31
C THR A 120 3.85 15.31 1.62
N ALA A 121 3.43 14.64 2.69
CA ALA A 121 4.20 14.56 3.93
C ALA A 121 5.48 13.71 3.77
N ALA A 122 5.42 12.64 2.97
CA ALA A 122 6.59 11.83 2.65
C ALA A 122 7.51 12.46 1.59
N ASP A 123 6.94 13.14 0.61
CA ASP A 123 7.64 13.82 -0.48
C ASP A 123 6.84 15.06 -0.94
N PRO A 124 7.27 16.28 -0.55
CA PRO A 124 6.57 17.52 -0.88
C PRO A 124 6.44 17.79 -2.37
N ASP A 125 7.32 17.21 -3.21
CA ASP A 125 7.35 17.42 -4.66
C ASP A 125 6.78 16.21 -5.42
N TYR A 126 6.08 15.30 -4.72
CA TYR A 126 5.56 14.06 -5.31
C TYR A 126 4.68 14.33 -6.54
N SER A 127 4.97 13.60 -7.61
CA SER A 127 4.22 13.62 -8.87
C SER A 127 3.75 12.20 -9.21
N GLY A 128 2.47 11.91 -9.00
CA GLY A 128 1.95 10.57 -9.20
C GLY A 128 0.53 10.35 -8.69
N ARG A 129 0.06 9.11 -8.84
CA ARG A 129 -1.27 8.70 -8.35
C ARG A 129 -1.21 8.45 -6.84
N VAL A 130 -2.25 8.90 -6.16
CA VAL A 130 -2.45 8.66 -4.73
C VAL A 130 -3.34 7.43 -4.57
N THR A 131 -2.75 6.34 -4.08
CA THR A 131 -3.37 5.01 -4.08
C THR A 131 -3.37 4.38 -2.69
N VAL A 132 -4.31 3.48 -2.44
CA VAL A 132 -4.24 2.51 -1.33
C VAL A 132 -3.83 1.14 -1.89
N PRO A 133 -3.13 0.30 -1.11
CA PRO A 133 -2.65 0.53 0.25
C PRO A 133 -1.37 1.41 0.30
N VAL A 134 -1.11 2.00 1.47
CA VAL A 134 0.16 2.69 1.78
C VAL A 134 0.72 2.13 3.09
N LEU A 135 1.94 1.59 3.05
CA LEU A 135 2.69 1.23 4.24
C LEU A 135 3.59 2.39 4.65
N TRP A 136 3.37 2.91 5.85
CA TRP A 136 4.02 4.08 6.41
C TRP A 136 4.95 3.72 7.56
N ASP A 137 6.11 4.37 7.61
CA ASP A 137 7.04 4.29 8.73
C ASP A 137 6.87 5.50 9.65
N LYS A 138 6.43 5.25 10.89
CA LYS A 138 6.23 6.30 11.89
C LYS A 138 7.52 6.87 12.46
N GLN A 139 8.65 6.15 12.35
CA GLN A 139 9.94 6.65 12.83
C GLN A 139 10.59 7.59 11.83
N GLN A 140 10.55 7.25 10.54
CA GLN A 140 11.13 8.07 9.47
C GLN A 140 10.16 9.07 8.84
N ASN A 141 8.89 9.05 9.24
CA ASN A 141 7.81 9.89 8.69
C ASN A 141 7.76 9.84 7.16
N THR A 142 7.76 8.64 6.60
CA THR A 142 7.78 8.44 5.15
C THR A 142 7.02 7.20 4.72
N ILE A 143 6.69 7.13 3.44
CA ILE A 143 6.09 5.94 2.83
C ILE A 143 7.20 4.91 2.57
N VAL A 144 7.02 3.71 3.12
CA VAL A 144 7.85 2.55 2.82
C VAL A 144 7.49 2.03 1.43
N CYS A 145 6.22 1.69 1.23
CA CYS A 145 5.75 1.04 0.02
C CYS A 145 4.28 1.37 -0.27
N ASN A 146 3.93 1.55 -1.54
CA ASN A 146 2.55 1.64 -2.00
C ASN A 146 2.21 0.58 -3.07
N GLU A 147 2.97 -0.52 -3.12
CA GLU A 147 2.69 -1.69 -3.94
C GLU A 147 2.17 -2.86 -3.08
N SER A 148 0.89 -3.18 -3.25
CA SER A 148 0.20 -4.22 -2.48
C SER A 148 0.88 -5.59 -2.55
N SER A 149 1.41 -5.98 -3.72
CA SER A 149 2.03 -7.29 -3.90
C SER A 149 3.35 -7.42 -3.15
N GLU A 150 4.07 -6.32 -2.95
CA GLU A 150 5.31 -6.30 -2.17
C GLU A 150 4.99 -6.25 -0.67
N ILE A 151 4.02 -5.42 -0.25
CA ILE A 151 3.61 -5.31 1.16
C ILE A 151 3.20 -6.68 1.71
N ILE A 152 2.42 -7.48 0.98
CA ILE A 152 2.04 -8.81 1.45
C ILE A 152 3.25 -9.75 1.59
N ARG A 153 4.28 -9.62 0.75
CA ARG A 153 5.53 -10.40 0.86
C ARG A 153 6.34 -9.96 2.07
N MET A 154 6.34 -8.67 2.41
CA MET A 154 6.94 -8.18 3.66
C MET A 154 6.21 -8.74 4.87
N PHE A 155 4.87 -8.67 4.91
CA PHE A 155 4.07 -9.20 6.03
C PHE A 155 4.22 -10.71 6.18
N ASN A 156 4.41 -11.43 5.07
CA ASN A 156 4.58 -12.87 5.06
C ASN A 156 5.75 -13.36 5.92
N SER A 157 6.88 -12.64 5.95
CA SER A 157 8.12 -13.15 6.58
C SER A 157 8.95 -12.14 7.36
N ALA A 158 8.84 -10.83 7.12
CA ALA A 158 9.72 -9.86 7.77
C ALA A 158 9.51 -9.82 9.30
N PHE A 159 8.29 -10.08 9.77
CA PHE A 159 7.91 -10.00 11.18
C PHE A 159 7.99 -11.34 11.93
N ASP A 160 8.47 -12.41 11.30
CA ASP A 160 8.51 -13.76 11.91
C ASP A 160 9.36 -13.79 13.18
N GLY A 161 10.46 -13.05 13.21
CA GLY A 161 11.34 -12.94 14.39
C GLY A 161 10.80 -12.06 15.52
N VAL A 162 9.68 -11.37 15.30
CA VAL A 162 9.14 -10.36 16.24
C VAL A 162 7.66 -10.58 16.57
N GLY A 163 7.19 -11.83 16.47
CA GLY A 163 5.90 -12.25 17.00
C GLY A 163 4.79 -12.44 15.98
N ALA A 164 5.09 -12.47 14.68
CA ALA A 164 4.10 -12.88 13.68
C ALA A 164 3.68 -14.34 13.85
N ALA A 165 2.43 -14.65 13.52
CA ALA A 165 1.92 -16.02 13.50
C ALA A 165 2.67 -16.87 12.46
N THR A 166 2.82 -18.16 12.74
CA THR A 166 3.44 -19.11 11.82
C THR A 166 2.64 -19.23 10.52
N GLY A 167 3.32 -19.24 9.38
CA GLY A 167 2.71 -19.42 8.08
C GLY A 167 3.54 -18.75 6.99
N ASP A 168 3.78 -19.48 5.90
CA ASP A 168 4.45 -18.96 4.71
C ASP A 168 3.53 -19.17 3.50
N TYR A 169 2.99 -18.07 3.00
CA TYR A 169 2.10 -18.00 1.83
C TYR A 169 2.88 -17.76 0.53
N TYR A 170 4.22 -17.84 0.58
CA TYR A 170 5.10 -17.80 -0.58
C TYR A 170 6.32 -18.73 -0.44
N PRO A 171 6.10 -20.02 -0.13
CA PRO A 171 7.17 -20.96 0.15
C PRO A 171 8.00 -21.22 -1.10
N GLN A 172 9.32 -21.37 -0.91
CA GLN A 172 10.29 -21.47 -2.00
C GLN A 172 9.91 -22.50 -3.08
N ALA A 173 9.41 -23.67 -2.67
CA ALA A 173 9.04 -24.75 -3.58
C ALA A 173 7.88 -24.42 -4.54
N LEU A 174 6.97 -23.51 -4.14
CA LEU A 174 5.78 -23.16 -4.92
C LEU A 174 5.88 -21.81 -5.63
N ARG A 175 6.98 -21.05 -5.43
CA ARG A 175 7.14 -19.73 -6.03
C ARG A 175 6.92 -19.69 -7.54
N PRO A 176 7.51 -20.60 -8.35
CA PRO A 176 7.32 -20.56 -9.80
C PRO A 176 5.85 -20.72 -10.21
N GLU A 177 5.11 -21.60 -9.54
CA GLU A 177 3.70 -21.84 -9.81
C GLU A 177 2.83 -20.66 -9.36
N ILE A 178 3.09 -20.13 -8.16
CA ILE A 178 2.40 -18.95 -7.63
C ILE A 178 2.60 -17.74 -8.55
N ASP A 179 3.83 -17.50 -9.02
CA ASP A 179 4.13 -16.38 -9.91
C ASP A 179 3.48 -16.54 -11.28
N ALA A 180 3.49 -17.76 -11.84
CA ALA A 180 2.81 -18.04 -13.11
C ALA A 180 1.29 -17.81 -12.99
N LEU A 181 0.66 -18.29 -11.92
CA LEU A 181 -0.76 -18.09 -11.68
C LEU A 181 -1.10 -16.61 -11.44
N ASN A 182 -0.32 -15.92 -10.58
CA ASN A 182 -0.50 -14.50 -10.29
C ASN A 182 -0.44 -13.66 -11.57
N LYS A 183 0.46 -13.99 -12.51
CA LYS A 183 0.55 -13.29 -13.79
C LYS A 183 -0.74 -13.44 -14.59
N VAL A 184 -1.22 -14.67 -14.79
CA VAL A 184 -2.46 -14.92 -15.55
C VAL A 184 -3.65 -14.22 -14.90
N VAL A 185 -3.79 -14.36 -13.59
CA VAL A 185 -4.90 -13.79 -12.81
C VAL A 185 -4.84 -12.25 -12.82
N TYR A 186 -3.66 -11.66 -12.69
CA TYR A 186 -3.48 -10.21 -12.80
C TYR A 186 -3.92 -9.67 -14.16
N ASP A 187 -3.39 -10.27 -15.24
CA ASP A 187 -3.59 -9.79 -16.60
C ASP A 187 -5.02 -10.00 -17.10
N THR A 188 -5.67 -11.10 -16.70
CA THR A 188 -6.96 -11.53 -17.26
C THR A 188 -8.18 -11.28 -16.36
N LEU A 189 -7.98 -11.09 -15.05
CA LEU A 189 -9.07 -10.93 -14.10
C LEU A 189 -8.94 -9.65 -13.28
N ASN A 190 -7.84 -9.45 -12.54
CA ASN A 190 -7.75 -8.32 -11.61
C ASN A 190 -7.69 -6.96 -12.29
N ASN A 191 -7.01 -6.87 -13.45
CA ASN A 191 -6.92 -5.64 -14.22
C ASN A 191 -7.82 -5.67 -15.48
N GLY A 192 -8.62 -6.72 -15.64
CA GLY A 192 -9.56 -6.89 -16.75
C GLY A 192 -10.95 -6.31 -16.50
N VAL A 193 -11.25 -5.90 -15.26
CA VAL A 193 -12.55 -5.35 -14.80
C VAL A 193 -12.49 -3.85 -14.55
#